data_AF-A0A7K2FE11-F1
#
_entry.id   AF-A0A7K2FE11-F1
#
_cell.length_a   1.000
_cell.length_b   1.000
_cell.length_c   1.000
_cell.angle_alpha   90.00
_cell.angle_beta   90.00
_cell.angle_gamma   90.00
#
_symmetry.space_group_name_H-M   'P 1'
#
loop_
_entity.id
_entity.type
_entity.pdbx_description
1 polymer ?
#
loop_
_entity_poly.entity_id
_entity_poly.type
_entity_poly.pdbx_seq_one_letter_code
_entity_poly.pdbx_strand_id
1 'polypeptide(L)'
;MRRRPAAFGAGLGAVVLAGVAGVCLWPASESGGELPTARVYRDVDACLLADSRGVAPGVPAAPVWAGMQEASRATRARVSFLSAMGPDTQANVVPYVNSLVQEHCSVVVAVGSAEVRAARSVAPHQKGVRFVVVGDGSDSANVSVVKAGNAAQVREGVRGAVASLTGTS
;
A
#
# COMPACT_ATOMS: atom_id res chain seq x y z
N MET A 1 34.18 69.92 -5.55
CA MET A 1 34.92 70.14 -4.28
C MET A 1 35.60 68.82 -3.90
N ARG A 2 36.93 68.72 -4.07
CA ARG A 2 37.97 68.56 -3.00
C ARG A 2 37.80 67.27 -2.17
N ARG A 3 38.74 66.31 -2.04
CA ARG A 3 40.21 66.23 -2.27
C ARG A 3 40.59 64.75 -2.51
N ARG A 4 41.59 64.49 -3.37
CA ARG A 4 42.49 63.32 -3.23
C ARG A 4 43.74 63.80 -2.47
N PRO A 5 44.37 62.96 -1.64
CA PRO A 5 45.64 62.40 -2.08
C PRO A 5 45.86 60.93 -1.71
N ALA A 6 46.55 60.24 -2.60
CA ALA A 6 47.19 58.96 -2.35
C ALA A 6 48.45 59.16 -1.49
N ALA A 7 48.74 58.19 -0.62
CA ALA A 7 50.06 58.03 -0.02
C ALA A 7 50.44 56.54 -0.04
N PHE A 8 51.59 56.28 -0.66
CA PHE A 8 52.28 55.01 -0.83
C PHE A 8 53.02 54.58 0.45
N GLY A 9 53.24 53.27 0.59
CA GLY A 9 54.23 52.64 1.47
C GLY A 9 54.09 51.12 1.37
N ALA A 10 54.66 50.46 0.35
CA ALA A 10 56.04 49.94 0.29
C ALA A 10 56.32 48.74 1.23
N GLY A 11 56.15 47.53 0.67
CA GLY A 11 57.14 46.44 0.72
C GLY A 11 57.25 45.57 1.98
N LEU A 12 56.81 44.32 1.86
CA LEU A 12 57.38 43.05 2.38
C LEU A 12 56.27 42.01 2.15
N GLY A 13 56.36 41.02 1.26
CA GLY A 13 57.50 40.15 1.04
C GLY A 13 57.10 38.74 1.48
N ALA A 14 56.41 38.02 0.59
CA ALA A 14 56.14 36.58 0.63
C ALA A 14 55.28 36.03 1.78
N VAL A 15 54.65 34.88 1.52
CA VAL A 15 53.84 34.05 2.44
C VAL A 15 52.44 34.66 2.66
N VAL A 16 51.37 34.27 1.97
CA VAL A 16 50.76 32.93 1.90
C VAL A 16 49.90 32.86 0.62
N LEU A 17 50.48 32.43 -0.50
CA LEU A 17 49.70 31.88 -1.64
C LEU A 17 49.48 30.37 -1.41
N ALA A 18 48.85 30.03 -0.28
CA ALA A 18 48.54 28.65 0.09
C ALA A 18 47.13 28.53 0.70
N GLY A 19 46.18 29.30 0.17
CA GLY A 19 44.77 29.26 0.61
C GLY A 19 43.79 28.77 -0.45
N VAL A 20 44.22 28.51 -1.69
CA VAL A 20 43.31 28.20 -2.82
C VAL A 20 43.53 26.80 -3.40
N ALA A 21 44.54 26.05 -2.94
CA ALA A 21 44.85 24.70 -3.44
C ALA A 21 44.33 23.56 -2.53
N GLY A 22 43.39 23.84 -1.63
CA GLY A 22 42.83 22.86 -0.67
C GLY A 22 41.41 22.38 -0.97
N VAL A 23 40.80 22.78 -2.08
CA VAL A 23 39.36 22.55 -2.38
C VAL A 23 39.10 21.51 -3.49
N CYS A 24 40.13 20.82 -4.00
CA CYS A 24 39.95 19.83 -5.07
C CYS A 24 40.05 18.35 -4.63
N LEU A 25 39.98 18.06 -3.32
CA LEU A 25 40.08 16.68 -2.81
C LEU A 25 38.96 16.31 -1.81
N TRP A 26 37.80 16.95 -1.90
CA TRP A 26 36.61 16.39 -1.26
C TRP A 26 35.90 15.46 -2.25
N PRO A 27 35.76 14.15 -1.94
CA PRO A 27 34.97 13.27 -2.77
C PRO A 27 33.53 13.78 -2.76
N ALA A 28 32.92 13.82 -3.94
CA ALA A 28 31.51 14.11 -4.11
C ALA A 28 30.70 13.13 -3.25
N SER A 29 30.33 13.52 -2.04
CA SER A 29 29.16 12.95 -1.40
C SER A 29 27.98 13.76 -1.90
N GLU A 30 27.49 13.40 -3.08
CA GLU A 30 26.17 13.74 -3.56
C GLU A 30 25.17 13.34 -2.46
N SER A 31 24.89 14.27 -1.56
CA SER A 31 23.74 14.16 -0.67
C SER A 31 22.53 14.66 -1.46
N GLY A 32 22.27 13.98 -2.58
CA GLY A 32 20.98 14.01 -3.23
C GLY A 32 20.01 13.41 -2.24
N GLY A 33 19.47 14.25 -1.37
CA GLY A 33 18.30 13.92 -0.56
C GLY A 33 17.15 13.72 -1.51
N GLU A 34 17.08 12.52 -2.10
CA GLU A 34 15.90 12.01 -2.79
C GLU A 34 14.76 12.13 -1.77
N LEU A 35 13.92 13.16 -1.93
CA LEU A 35 12.64 13.23 -1.24
C LEU A 35 11.99 11.86 -1.44
N PRO A 36 11.49 11.18 -0.38
CA PRO A 36 11.03 9.81 -0.48
C PRO A 36 10.04 9.72 -1.65
N THR A 37 10.48 9.10 -2.74
CA THR A 37 9.62 8.94 -3.92
C THR A 37 8.36 8.28 -3.41
N ALA A 38 7.21 8.95 -3.59
CA ALA A 38 5.93 8.39 -3.24
C ALA A 38 5.88 7.02 -3.89
N ARG A 39 5.88 5.94 -3.09
CA ARG A 39 5.91 4.57 -3.60
C ARG A 39 4.80 4.47 -4.64
N VAL A 40 5.17 4.34 -5.91
CA VAL A 40 4.23 4.12 -7.00
C VAL A 40 3.72 2.71 -6.81
N TYR A 41 2.69 2.57 -5.98
CA TYR A 41 1.90 1.37 -5.83
C TYR A 41 1.13 1.17 -7.14
N ARG A 42 1.73 0.41 -8.03
CA ARG A 42 1.14 -0.18 -9.23
C ARG A 42 1.72 -1.59 -9.19
N ASP A 43 0.90 -2.63 -9.00
CA ASP A 43 0.10 -3.13 -10.11
C ASP A 43 -1.23 -3.80 -9.68
N VAL A 44 -1.57 -3.83 -8.38
CA VAL A 44 -2.80 -4.48 -7.88
C VAL A 44 -3.39 -3.74 -6.68
N ASP A 45 -4.67 -3.42 -6.77
CA ASP A 45 -5.50 -2.90 -5.68
C ASP A 45 -6.32 -4.02 -5.04
N ALA A 46 -5.99 -4.35 -3.79
CA ALA A 46 -6.70 -5.35 -3.00
C ALA A 46 -7.52 -4.69 -1.89
N CYS A 47 -8.84 -4.83 -1.96
CA CYS A 47 -9.77 -4.12 -1.10
C CYS A 47 -10.53 -5.10 -0.20
N LEU A 48 -10.47 -4.87 1.11
CA LEU A 48 -11.19 -5.65 2.10
C LEU A 48 -12.60 -5.10 2.31
N LEU A 49 -13.61 -5.95 2.16
CA LEU A 49 -14.95 -5.69 2.63
C LEU A 49 -15.15 -6.36 3.99
N ALA A 50 -15.29 -5.53 5.01
CA ALA A 50 -15.53 -5.94 6.39
C ALA A 50 -16.93 -5.51 6.85
N ASP A 51 -17.43 -6.15 7.90
CA ASP A 51 -18.65 -5.70 8.57
C ASP A 51 -18.45 -4.33 9.26
N SER A 52 -19.53 -3.81 9.85
CA SER A 52 -19.54 -2.50 10.54
C SER A 52 -18.51 -2.35 11.67
N ARG A 53 -17.99 -3.45 12.22
CA ARG A 53 -16.93 -3.43 13.25
C ARG A 53 -15.54 -3.21 12.66
N GLY A 54 -15.43 -3.19 11.33
CA GLY A 54 -14.20 -2.93 10.60
C GLY A 54 -13.12 -3.96 10.92
N VAL A 55 -11.89 -3.47 11.16
CA VAL A 55 -10.69 -4.30 11.35
C VAL A 55 -10.14 -4.27 12.78
N ALA A 56 -10.98 -3.91 13.75
CA ALA A 56 -10.60 -3.82 15.15
C ALA A 56 -10.14 -5.17 15.73
N PRO A 57 -9.23 -5.19 16.73
CA PRO A 57 -8.81 -6.43 17.37
C PRO A 57 -10.00 -7.26 17.89
N GLY A 58 -9.96 -8.57 17.64
CA GLY A 58 -11.01 -9.51 18.08
C GLY A 58 -12.19 -9.66 17.11
N VAL A 59 -12.22 -8.93 15.99
CA VAL A 59 -13.25 -9.09 14.95
C VAL A 59 -12.76 -9.99 13.81
N PRO A 60 -13.66 -10.63 13.04
CA PRO A 60 -13.27 -11.56 11.98
C PRO A 60 -12.35 -10.96 10.90
N ALA A 61 -12.51 -9.67 10.60
CA ALA A 61 -11.71 -9.00 9.59
C ALA A 61 -10.29 -8.63 10.04
N ALA A 62 -9.98 -8.65 11.35
CA ALA A 62 -8.65 -8.31 11.85
C ALA A 62 -7.53 -9.23 11.30
N PRO A 63 -7.62 -10.57 11.36
CA PRO A 63 -6.60 -11.45 10.77
C PRO A 63 -6.53 -11.33 9.24
N VAL A 64 -7.66 -11.06 8.57
CA VAL A 64 -7.72 -10.86 7.12
C VAL A 64 -6.93 -9.59 6.74
N TRP A 65 -7.21 -8.48 7.42
CA TRP A 65 -6.50 -7.23 7.23
C TRP A 65 -5.01 -7.33 7.53
N ALA A 66 -4.63 -8.08 8.56
CA ALA A 66 -3.22 -8.35 8.87
C ALA A 66 -2.54 -9.11 7.71
N GLY A 67 -3.19 -10.13 7.15
CA GLY A 67 -2.66 -10.91 6.03
C GLY A 67 -2.50 -10.08 4.76
N MET A 68 -3.47 -9.22 4.47
CA MET A 68 -3.39 -8.26 3.36
C MET A 68 -2.24 -7.27 3.54
N GLN A 69 -2.05 -6.73 4.74
CA GLN A 69 -0.92 -5.83 5.03
C GLN A 69 0.44 -6.54 4.87
N GLU A 70 0.54 -7.81 5.29
CA GLU A 70 1.74 -8.62 5.07
C GLU A 70 2.01 -8.84 3.57
N ALA A 71 0.97 -9.15 2.79
CA ALA A 71 1.09 -9.27 1.33
C ALA A 71 1.50 -7.94 0.69
N SER A 72 0.89 -6.82 1.08
CA SER A 72 1.23 -5.47 0.61
C SER A 72 2.71 -5.13 0.84
N ARG A 73 3.25 -5.51 2.01
CA ARG A 73 4.68 -5.33 2.31
C ARG A 73 5.58 -6.17 1.42
N ALA A 74 5.15 -7.38 1.05
CA ALA A 74 5.93 -8.31 0.23
C ALA A 74 5.86 -7.99 -1.27
N THR A 75 4.70 -7.60 -1.79
CA THR A 75 4.42 -7.54 -3.23
C THR A 75 4.15 -6.14 -3.75
N ARG A 76 4.12 -5.13 -2.87
CA ARG A 76 3.73 -3.74 -3.19
C ARG A 76 2.31 -3.63 -3.77
N ALA A 77 1.42 -4.58 -3.49
CA ALA A 77 -0.01 -4.38 -3.68
C ALA A 77 -0.51 -3.26 -2.77
N ARG A 78 -1.38 -2.38 -3.26
CA ARG A 78 -2.06 -1.40 -2.42
C ARG A 78 -3.23 -2.10 -1.75
N VAL A 79 -3.35 -1.91 -0.43
CA VAL A 79 -4.44 -2.49 0.35
C VAL A 79 -5.29 -1.39 0.97
N SER A 80 -6.61 -1.54 0.86
CA SER A 80 -7.60 -0.67 1.50
C SER A 80 -8.69 -1.52 2.14
N PHE A 81 -9.51 -0.92 2.99
CA PHE A 81 -10.68 -1.59 3.54
C PHE A 81 -11.90 -0.66 3.49
N LEU A 82 -13.06 -1.27 3.35
CA LEU A 82 -14.38 -0.64 3.43
C LEU A 82 -15.23 -1.43 4.42
N SER A 83 -15.82 -0.71 5.36
CA SER A 83 -16.77 -1.28 6.32
C SER A 83 -18.19 -1.10 5.81
N ALA A 84 -18.92 -2.20 5.64
CA ALA A 84 -20.33 -2.18 5.31
C ALA A 84 -21.13 -1.73 6.54
N MET A 85 -21.75 -0.55 6.43
CA MET A 85 -22.58 0.00 7.49
C MET A 85 -24.04 -0.45 7.33
N GLY A 86 -24.76 -0.56 8.45
CA GLY A 86 -26.16 -0.95 8.47
C GLY A 86 -26.38 -2.44 8.71
N PRO A 87 -27.56 -2.98 8.35
CA PRO A 87 -27.90 -4.37 8.61
C PRO A 87 -26.95 -5.37 7.93
N ASP A 88 -26.56 -6.42 8.65
CA ASP A 88 -25.73 -7.53 8.14
C ASP A 88 -26.55 -8.46 7.21
N THR A 89 -26.92 -7.94 6.05
CA THR A 89 -27.75 -8.62 5.04
C THR A 89 -27.14 -8.47 3.66
N GLN A 90 -27.25 -9.51 2.84
CA GLN A 90 -26.71 -9.48 1.47
C GLN A 90 -27.21 -8.27 0.67
N ALA A 91 -28.50 -7.94 0.76
CA ALA A 91 -29.10 -6.82 0.05
C ALA A 91 -28.47 -5.47 0.44
N ASN A 92 -28.14 -5.28 1.73
CA ASN A 92 -27.45 -4.09 2.20
C ASN A 92 -25.98 -4.04 1.76
N VAL A 93 -25.32 -5.20 1.68
CA VAL A 93 -23.87 -5.28 1.45
C VAL A 93 -23.49 -5.23 -0.04
N VAL A 94 -24.37 -5.68 -0.95
CA VAL A 94 -24.12 -5.66 -2.41
C VAL A 94 -23.70 -4.28 -2.94
N PRO A 95 -24.33 -3.15 -2.56
CA PRO A 95 -23.87 -1.82 -2.95
C PRO A 95 -22.41 -1.53 -2.57
N TYR A 96 -21.95 -1.96 -1.40
CA TYR A 96 -20.56 -1.77 -0.96
C TYR A 96 -19.57 -2.59 -1.80
N VAL A 97 -19.94 -3.81 -2.20
CA VAL A 97 -19.15 -4.60 -3.14
C VAL A 97 -19.01 -3.86 -4.47
N ASN A 98 -20.11 -3.29 -4.98
CA ASN A 98 -20.11 -2.54 -6.23
C ASN A 98 -19.26 -1.26 -6.14
N SER A 99 -19.23 -0.58 -4.98
CA SER A 99 -18.33 0.56 -4.75
C SER A 99 -16.87 0.16 -4.86
N LEU A 100 -16.46 -0.97 -4.26
CA LEU A 100 -15.08 -1.46 -4.40
C LEU A 100 -14.71 -1.76 -5.86
N VAL A 101 -15.63 -2.35 -6.62
CA VAL A 101 -15.41 -2.59 -8.05
C VAL A 101 -15.28 -1.27 -8.82
N GLN A 102 -16.09 -0.26 -8.51
CA GLN A 102 -16.02 1.07 -9.13
C GLN A 102 -14.75 1.84 -8.75
N GLU A 103 -14.20 1.61 -7.56
CA GLU A 103 -12.91 2.14 -7.13
C GLU A 103 -11.70 1.39 -7.75
N HIS A 104 -11.96 0.53 -8.74
CA HIS A 104 -10.96 -0.23 -9.49
C HIS A 104 -10.17 -1.25 -8.65
N CYS A 105 -10.75 -1.77 -7.56
CA CYS A 105 -10.19 -2.88 -6.83
C CYS A 105 -10.08 -4.11 -7.75
N SER A 106 -8.85 -4.55 -8.03
CA SER A 106 -8.58 -5.73 -8.85
C SER A 106 -8.84 -7.03 -8.06
N VAL A 107 -8.70 -6.95 -6.73
CA VAL A 107 -9.00 -8.03 -5.80
C VAL A 107 -9.96 -7.52 -4.72
N VAL A 108 -11.10 -8.19 -4.54
CA VAL A 108 -12.04 -7.91 -3.45
C VAL A 108 -11.98 -9.07 -2.45
N VAL A 109 -11.54 -8.79 -1.23
CA VAL A 109 -11.49 -9.77 -0.14
C VAL A 109 -12.70 -9.55 0.75
N ALA A 110 -13.55 -10.56 0.94
CA ALA A 110 -14.76 -10.46 1.75
C ALA A 110 -14.70 -11.40 2.96
N VAL A 111 -15.09 -10.87 4.12
CA VAL A 111 -15.14 -11.61 5.39
C VAL A 111 -16.39 -11.22 6.14
N GLY A 112 -17.12 -12.23 6.64
CA GLY A 112 -18.44 -12.06 7.23
C GLY A 112 -19.54 -12.66 6.34
N SER A 113 -20.66 -13.01 6.95
CA SER A 113 -21.65 -13.87 6.29
C SER A 113 -22.41 -13.15 5.17
N ALA A 114 -22.74 -11.87 5.35
CA ALA A 114 -23.39 -11.08 4.30
C ALA A 114 -22.39 -10.63 3.24
N GLU A 115 -21.18 -10.26 3.63
CA GLU A 115 -20.08 -9.84 2.75
C GLU A 115 -19.70 -10.95 1.79
N VAL A 116 -19.54 -12.18 2.30
CA VAL A 116 -19.23 -13.35 1.45
C VAL A 116 -20.37 -13.66 0.48
N ARG A 117 -21.63 -13.60 0.93
CA ARG A 117 -22.78 -13.81 0.04
C ARG A 117 -22.90 -12.72 -1.02
N ALA A 118 -22.71 -11.46 -0.65
CA ALA A 118 -22.75 -10.32 -1.55
C ALA A 118 -21.62 -10.43 -2.61
N ALA A 119 -20.38 -10.66 -2.17
CA ALA A 119 -19.24 -10.86 -3.06
C ALA A 119 -19.50 -12.01 -4.06
N ARG A 120 -19.98 -13.17 -3.58
CA ARG A 120 -20.31 -14.32 -4.44
C ARG A 120 -21.44 -14.01 -5.43
N SER A 121 -22.42 -13.19 -5.06
CA SER A 121 -23.49 -12.80 -5.98
C SER A 121 -23.05 -11.81 -7.05
N VAL A 122 -22.08 -10.94 -6.74
CA VAL A 122 -21.56 -9.95 -7.69
C VAL A 122 -20.49 -10.55 -8.60
N ALA A 123 -19.70 -11.51 -8.11
CA ALA A 123 -18.55 -12.07 -8.81
C ALA A 123 -18.84 -12.53 -10.26
N PRO A 124 -19.94 -13.26 -10.58
CA PRO A 124 -20.20 -13.72 -11.96
C PRO A 124 -20.33 -12.58 -12.98
N HIS A 125 -20.67 -11.38 -12.52
CA HIS A 125 -20.85 -10.20 -13.36
C HIS A 125 -19.56 -9.39 -13.54
N GLN A 126 -18.50 -9.69 -12.77
CA GLN A 126 -17.27 -8.90 -12.71
C GLN A 126 -16.06 -9.70 -13.16
N LYS A 127 -15.94 -9.91 -14.48
CA LYS A 127 -14.87 -10.75 -15.07
C LYS A 127 -13.46 -10.17 -14.90
N GLY A 128 -13.33 -8.86 -14.68
CA GLY A 128 -12.05 -8.18 -14.45
C GLY A 128 -11.61 -8.13 -12.99
N VAL A 129 -12.42 -8.64 -12.06
CA VAL A 129 -12.16 -8.59 -10.61
C VAL A 129 -12.08 -9.99 -10.05
N ARG A 130 -11.06 -10.24 -9.23
CA ARG A 130 -10.89 -11.48 -8.47
C ARG A 130 -11.50 -11.31 -7.09
N PHE A 131 -12.26 -12.29 -6.64
CA PHE A 131 -12.86 -12.28 -5.31
C PHE A 131 -12.18 -13.32 -4.43
N VAL A 132 -11.82 -12.94 -3.21
CA VAL A 132 -11.33 -13.85 -2.18
C VAL A 132 -12.33 -13.83 -1.05
N VAL A 133 -12.88 -14.98 -0.68
CA VAL A 133 -13.86 -15.07 0.40
C VAL A 133 -13.30 -15.89 1.54
N VAL A 134 -13.47 -15.40 2.77
CA VAL A 134 -13.02 -16.09 3.98
C VAL A 134 -14.20 -16.80 4.61
N GLY A 135 -14.10 -18.13 4.73
CA GLY A 135 -15.19 -18.94 5.26
C GLY A 135 -15.27 -20.31 4.63
N ASP A 136 -16.50 -20.81 4.56
CA ASP A 136 -16.82 -22.08 3.91
C ASP A 136 -17.23 -21.89 2.44
N GLY A 137 -17.27 -23.01 1.72
CA GLY A 137 -17.67 -23.09 0.31
C GLY A 137 -16.54 -23.57 -0.59
N SER A 138 -16.73 -23.36 -1.89
CA SER A 138 -15.79 -23.77 -2.93
C SER A 138 -15.35 -22.59 -3.79
N ASP A 139 -14.21 -22.79 -4.43
CA ASP A 139 -13.72 -21.92 -5.48
C ASP A 139 -14.67 -21.92 -6.69
N SER A 140 -14.61 -20.85 -7.47
CA SER A 140 -15.24 -20.72 -8.77
C SER A 140 -14.35 -19.88 -9.71
N ALA A 141 -14.78 -19.63 -10.95
CA ALA A 141 -13.95 -19.03 -11.99
C ALA A 141 -13.17 -17.77 -11.55
N ASN A 142 -13.81 -16.86 -10.80
CA ASN A 142 -13.19 -15.66 -10.25
C ASN A 142 -13.38 -15.50 -8.74
N VAL A 143 -13.69 -16.59 -8.02
CA VAL A 143 -13.79 -16.62 -6.56
C VAL A 143 -12.83 -17.66 -6.00
N SER A 144 -11.98 -17.26 -5.07
CA SER A 144 -11.10 -18.15 -4.30
C SER A 144 -11.50 -18.16 -2.83
N VAL A 145 -11.43 -19.31 -2.18
CA VAL A 145 -11.83 -19.49 -0.78
C VAL A 145 -10.60 -19.63 0.10
N VAL A 146 -10.50 -18.75 1.10
CA VAL A 146 -9.63 -18.99 2.26
C VAL A 146 -10.49 -19.64 3.34
N LYS A 147 -10.16 -20.88 3.68
CA LYS A 147 -10.88 -21.66 4.69
C LYS A 147 -10.92 -20.90 6.01
N ALA A 148 -12.09 -20.91 6.67
CA ALA A 148 -12.18 -20.50 8.06
C ALA A 148 -11.23 -21.34 8.94
N GLY A 149 -10.68 -20.71 9.98
CA GLY A 149 -9.74 -21.33 10.89
C GLY A 149 -9.36 -20.36 11.99
N ASN A 150 -8.26 -20.65 12.69
CA ASN A 150 -7.74 -19.71 13.67
C ASN A 150 -7.18 -18.45 12.97
N ALA A 151 -6.96 -17.38 13.74
CA ALA A 151 -6.50 -16.10 13.21
C ALA A 151 -5.19 -16.21 12.41
N ALA A 152 -4.26 -17.07 12.82
CA ALA A 152 -2.99 -17.24 12.12
C ALA A 152 -3.16 -17.94 10.76
N GLN A 153 -4.02 -18.96 10.70
CA GLN A 153 -4.34 -19.67 9.46
C GLN A 153 -5.06 -18.78 8.46
N VAL A 154 -6.04 -17.99 8.92
CA VAL A 154 -6.76 -17.03 8.06
C VAL A 154 -5.79 -15.98 7.54
N ARG A 155 -4.96 -15.41 8.43
CA ARG A 155 -3.95 -14.41 8.05
C ARG A 155 -3.01 -14.93 6.96
N GLU A 156 -2.46 -16.13 7.17
CA GLU A 156 -1.53 -16.75 6.24
C GLU A 156 -2.18 -17.11 4.90
N GLY A 157 -3.40 -17.66 4.95
CA GLY A 157 -4.16 -17.98 3.74
C GLY A 157 -4.50 -16.74 2.91
N VAL A 158 -4.91 -15.64 3.56
CA VAL A 158 -5.18 -14.37 2.89
C VAL A 158 -3.90 -13.76 2.32
N ARG A 159 -2.79 -13.80 3.08
CA ARG A 159 -1.48 -13.33 2.60
C ARG A 159 -1.08 -14.05 1.31
N GLY A 160 -1.16 -15.38 1.30
CA GLY A 160 -0.85 -16.20 0.13
C GLY A 160 -1.80 -15.95 -1.04
N ALA A 161 -3.10 -15.82 -0.78
CA ALA A 161 -4.10 -15.55 -1.82
C ALA A 161 -3.89 -14.18 -2.48
N VAL A 162 -3.57 -13.13 -1.72
CA VAL A 162 -3.30 -11.80 -2.28
C VAL A 162 -1.95 -11.76 -3.01
N ALA A 163 -0.92 -12.42 -2.47
CA ALA A 163 0.41 -12.45 -3.08
C ALA A 163 0.47 -13.25 -4.40
N SER A 164 -0.32 -14.33 -4.53
CA SER A 164 -0.37 -15.09 -5.78
C SER A 164 -1.05 -14.31 -6.91
N LEU A 165 -1.95 -13.38 -6.57
CA LEU A 165 -2.65 -12.53 -7.53
C LEU A 165 -1.79 -11.37 -8.05
N THR A 166 -0.66 -11.05 -7.40
CA THR A 166 0.31 -10.04 -7.88
C THR A 166 1.37 -10.59 -8.82
N GLY A 167 1.33 -11.88 -9.19
CA GLY A 167 2.26 -12.48 -10.16
C GLY A 167 3.68 -12.73 -9.64
N THR A 168 3.93 -12.52 -8.35
CA THR A 168 5.17 -12.92 -7.67
C THR A 168 5.02 -14.35 -7.16
N SER A 169 5.25 -15.32 -8.05
CA SER A 169 5.45 -16.74 -7.70
C SER A 169 6.92 -17.02 -7.40
#